data_AF-A0A485LGJ6-F1
#
_entry.id   AF-A0A485LGJ6-F1
#
_cell.length_a   1.000
_cell.length_b   1.000
_cell.length_c   1.000
_cell.angle_alpha   90.00
_cell.angle_beta   90.00
_cell.angle_gamma   90.00
#
_symmetry.space_group_name_H-M   'P 1'
#
loop_
_entity.id
_entity.type
_entity.pdbx_description
1 polymer ?
#
loop_
_entity_poly.entity_id
_entity_poly.type
_entity_poly.pdbx_seq_one_letter_code
_entity_poly.pdbx_strand_id
1 'polypeptide(L)'
;MSTTSCPYRSLSGNVLVFTEDFCGKKKENLCVVTPNCTHLGYTDDFAYVGNISSYRFGVTLPPPKNGTLDFTYAQLPDSSVIIYIPGCGNNVNIPANFQWPPIITEVSYYSSAACTVTPVTSPSASRLNIAAEAIDLPTPPPSNVRMMRLVAGSNISHLDASGLHSLYIGRTEKKLNISHLKLSDKLVSLSIENIEISSWTMDSETFKAISKLKPRGDYPNASPPLFVDYPSGFYYPNPLTDTTTPGFLSILTTKQDCDRSGGQLQELFPKRKLLSVNYGSFSHSELPFRVCVVSPDSPSLSTSASAILGIVCGVLACVVGIFWYVRRARSKNVPPSDVEEPATSSAQAHKKAPKTP
;
A
#
# COMPACT_ATOMS: atom_id res chain seq x y z
N MET A 1 -26.60 0.03 -46.69
CA MET A 1 -25.88 0.34 -45.44
C MET A 1 -26.89 0.18 -44.31
N SER A 2 -26.72 -0.82 -43.45
CA SER A 2 -27.60 -0.97 -42.28
C SER A 2 -27.36 0.24 -41.38
N THR A 3 -28.40 1.05 -41.15
CA THR A 3 -28.35 2.14 -40.18
C THR A 3 -28.48 1.55 -38.79
N THR A 4 -27.41 0.90 -38.33
CA THR A 4 -27.35 0.37 -36.96
C THR A 4 -27.47 1.56 -36.01
N SER A 5 -28.55 1.60 -35.22
CA SER A 5 -28.76 2.64 -34.22
C SER A 5 -27.60 2.60 -33.22
N CYS A 6 -27.00 3.76 -32.95
CA CYS A 6 -25.89 3.86 -32.02
C CYS A 6 -26.32 3.45 -30.59
N PRO A 7 -25.72 2.43 -29.98
CA PRO A 7 -26.12 1.94 -28.66
C PRO A 7 -25.70 2.87 -27.52
N TYR A 8 -24.87 3.87 -27.81
CA TYR A 8 -24.24 4.75 -26.82
C TYR A 8 -24.93 6.11 -26.65
N ARG A 9 -26.09 6.34 -27.29
CA ARG A 9 -26.77 7.65 -27.31
C ARG A 9 -27.14 8.22 -25.94
N SER A 10 -27.30 7.37 -24.94
CA SER A 10 -27.64 7.77 -23.57
C SER A 10 -26.43 8.19 -22.73
N LEU A 11 -25.21 8.04 -23.25
CA LEU A 11 -23.99 8.34 -22.51
C LEU A 11 -23.62 9.82 -22.60
N SER A 12 -23.05 10.37 -21.53
CA SER A 12 -22.58 11.76 -21.47
C SER A 12 -21.14 11.95 -21.94
N GLY A 13 -20.42 10.86 -22.27
CA GLY A 13 -19.01 10.89 -22.62
C GLY A 13 -18.68 9.90 -23.74
N ASN A 14 -17.46 10.02 -24.27
CA ASN A 14 -17.01 9.18 -25.37
C ASN A 14 -16.72 7.74 -24.89
N VAL A 15 -16.76 6.81 -25.84
CA VAL A 15 -16.73 5.37 -25.61
C VAL A 15 -15.58 4.73 -26.39
N LEU A 16 -14.76 3.94 -25.71
CA LEU A 16 -13.75 3.10 -26.31
C LEU A 16 -14.38 1.82 -26.87
N VAL A 17 -14.19 1.53 -28.16
CA VAL A 17 -14.79 0.38 -28.85
C VAL A 17 -13.79 -0.33 -29.77
N PHE A 18 -14.11 -1.56 -30.14
CA PHE A 18 -13.38 -2.37 -31.12
C PHE A 18 -14.39 -3.12 -31.99
N THR A 19 -14.95 -2.42 -32.97
CA THR A 19 -15.88 -2.98 -33.96
C THR A 19 -15.57 -2.41 -35.33
N GLU A 20 -15.63 -3.24 -36.37
CA GLU A 20 -15.38 -2.78 -37.75
C GLU A 20 -16.40 -1.71 -38.19
N ASP A 21 -17.64 -1.78 -37.66
CA ASP A 21 -18.72 -0.84 -37.96
C ASP A 21 -18.41 0.60 -37.53
N PHE A 22 -17.65 0.78 -36.43
CA PHE A 22 -17.33 2.10 -35.89
C PHE A 22 -15.87 2.53 -36.16
N CYS A 23 -14.92 1.61 -36.04
CA CYS A 23 -13.48 1.91 -36.19
C CYS A 23 -12.99 1.79 -37.65
N GLY A 24 -13.84 1.26 -38.55
CA GLY A 24 -13.51 1.02 -39.95
C GLY A 24 -12.63 -0.22 -40.16
N LYS A 25 -12.32 -0.51 -41.43
CA LYS A 25 -11.65 -1.75 -41.86
C LYS A 25 -10.17 -1.89 -41.45
N LYS A 26 -9.57 -0.90 -40.79
CA LYS A 26 -8.20 -1.01 -40.28
C LYS A 26 -8.25 -1.81 -38.98
N LYS A 27 -8.23 -3.15 -39.13
CA LYS A 27 -8.57 -4.19 -38.14
C LYS A 27 -7.76 -4.25 -36.84
N GLU A 28 -6.93 -3.26 -36.56
CA GLU A 28 -5.88 -3.40 -35.54
C GLU A 28 -5.99 -2.44 -34.38
N ASN A 29 -6.89 -1.44 -34.43
CA ASN A 29 -6.89 -0.41 -33.40
C ASN A 29 -8.25 -0.30 -32.70
N LEU A 30 -8.19 -0.27 -31.37
CA LEU A 30 -9.22 0.36 -30.55
C LEU A 30 -9.47 1.77 -31.08
N CYS A 31 -10.72 2.21 -31.10
CA CYS A 31 -11.06 3.59 -31.42
C CYS A 31 -12.05 4.14 -30.40
N VAL A 32 -12.13 5.46 -30.36
CA VAL A 32 -13.08 6.18 -29.53
C VAL A 32 -14.19 6.72 -30.42
N VAL A 33 -15.43 6.61 -29.93
CA VAL A 33 -16.61 7.19 -30.56
C VAL A 33 -17.37 8.10 -29.61
N THR A 34 -18.02 9.12 -30.17
CA THR A 34 -18.98 9.94 -29.42
C THR A 34 -20.23 9.13 -29.04
N PRO A 35 -21.10 9.63 -28.14
CA PRO A 35 -22.43 9.05 -27.89
C PRO A 35 -23.30 8.89 -29.15
N ASN A 36 -23.02 9.64 -30.22
CA ASN A 36 -23.68 9.51 -31.51
C ASN A 36 -22.97 8.56 -32.49
N CYS A 37 -22.01 7.77 -32.00
CA CYS A 37 -21.15 6.86 -32.77
C CYS A 37 -20.33 7.55 -33.87
N THR A 38 -20.02 8.84 -33.69
CA THR A 38 -19.07 9.53 -34.55
C THR A 38 -17.66 9.10 -34.18
N HIS A 39 -16.92 8.56 -35.14
CA HIS A 39 -15.54 8.12 -34.96
C HIS A 39 -14.60 9.30 -34.67
N LEU A 40 -13.85 9.23 -33.57
CA LEU A 40 -12.87 10.24 -33.15
C LEU A 40 -11.41 9.80 -33.36
N GLY A 41 -11.18 8.58 -33.84
CA GLY A 41 -9.84 7.98 -33.91
C GLY A 41 -9.41 7.36 -32.59
N TYR A 42 -8.10 7.20 -32.41
CA TYR A 42 -7.51 6.75 -31.14
C TYR A 42 -7.16 7.97 -30.30
N THR A 43 -7.80 8.11 -29.14
CA THR A 43 -7.59 9.20 -28.17
C THR A 43 -7.77 8.67 -26.75
N ASP A 44 -7.24 9.38 -25.76
CA ASP A 44 -7.46 9.17 -24.34
C ASP A 44 -8.75 9.86 -23.83
N ASP A 45 -9.40 10.67 -24.66
CA ASP A 45 -10.64 11.37 -24.30
C ASP A 45 -11.87 10.45 -24.37
N PHE A 46 -11.99 9.54 -23.40
CA PHE A 46 -13.14 8.67 -23.20
C PHE A 46 -13.38 8.43 -21.71
N ALA A 47 -14.59 7.99 -21.38
CA ALA A 47 -14.99 7.65 -20.01
C ALA A 47 -15.63 6.27 -19.91
N TYR A 48 -16.06 5.69 -21.04
CA TYR A 48 -16.78 4.43 -21.08
C TYR A 48 -16.04 3.39 -21.94
N VAL A 49 -16.16 2.13 -21.56
CA VAL A 49 -15.81 0.98 -22.41
C VAL A 49 -17.08 0.44 -23.04
N GLY A 50 -17.08 0.29 -24.36
CA GLY A 50 -18.20 -0.24 -25.13
C GLY A 50 -17.95 -1.67 -25.60
N ASN A 51 -18.38 -1.98 -26.82
CA ASN A 51 -18.21 -3.31 -27.38
C ASN A 51 -16.78 -3.49 -27.91
N ILE A 52 -16.02 -4.36 -27.27
CA ILE A 52 -14.71 -4.82 -27.72
C ILE A 52 -14.64 -6.34 -27.88
N SER A 53 -15.80 -7.02 -27.99
CA SER A 53 -15.92 -8.49 -28.03
C SER A 53 -15.15 -9.16 -29.18
N SER A 54 -14.86 -8.43 -30.26
CA SER A 54 -14.11 -8.92 -31.41
C SER A 54 -12.58 -8.83 -31.24
N TYR A 55 -12.10 -8.29 -30.11
CA TYR A 55 -10.67 -8.15 -29.84
C TYR A 55 -10.05 -9.51 -29.51
N ARG A 56 -8.99 -9.90 -30.23
CA ARG A 56 -8.45 -11.29 -30.16
C ARG A 56 -7.35 -11.52 -29.14
N PHE A 57 -6.81 -10.45 -28.54
CA PHE A 57 -5.68 -10.53 -27.62
C PHE A 57 -6.14 -10.23 -26.19
N GLY A 58 -5.27 -10.48 -25.21
CA GLY A 58 -5.50 -10.02 -23.84
C GLY A 58 -5.90 -8.55 -23.84
N VAL A 59 -6.99 -8.22 -23.14
CA VAL A 59 -7.58 -6.88 -23.22
C VAL A 59 -6.71 -5.93 -22.41
N THR A 60 -6.02 -5.03 -23.10
CA THR A 60 -5.30 -3.92 -22.46
C THR A 60 -5.99 -2.62 -22.82
N LEU A 61 -6.69 -2.03 -21.84
CA LEU A 61 -7.37 -0.76 -22.03
C LEU A 61 -6.39 0.37 -21.75
N PRO A 62 -6.30 1.43 -22.57
CA PRO A 62 -5.47 2.59 -22.29
C PRO A 62 -6.07 3.45 -21.15
N PRO A 63 -5.28 4.24 -20.41
CA PRO A 63 -5.82 5.11 -19.37
C PRO A 63 -6.64 6.26 -19.96
N PRO A 64 -7.85 6.54 -19.44
CA PRO A 64 -8.65 7.68 -19.87
C PRO A 64 -8.06 8.99 -19.35
N LYS A 65 -8.22 10.07 -20.11
CA LYS A 65 -7.72 11.42 -19.79
C LYS A 65 -8.22 11.94 -18.45
N ASN A 66 -9.50 11.68 -18.14
CA ASN A 66 -10.13 12.12 -16.89
C ASN A 66 -9.93 11.12 -15.73
N GLY A 67 -9.19 10.03 -15.96
CA GLY A 67 -8.89 9.00 -14.96
C GLY A 67 -10.04 8.07 -14.60
N THR A 68 -11.29 8.39 -14.94
CA THR A 68 -12.46 7.56 -14.66
C THR A 68 -12.81 6.65 -15.84
N LEU A 69 -13.06 5.37 -15.56
CA LEU A 69 -13.43 4.36 -16.55
C LEU A 69 -14.69 3.59 -16.12
N ASP A 70 -15.69 3.52 -16.99
CA ASP A 70 -16.98 2.89 -16.71
C ASP A 70 -17.26 1.72 -17.66
N PHE A 71 -17.59 0.57 -17.08
CA PHE A 71 -17.84 -0.71 -17.78
C PHE A 71 -19.33 -1.02 -17.98
N THR A 72 -20.25 -0.08 -17.75
CA THR A 72 -21.70 -0.30 -17.85
C THR A 72 -22.15 -0.83 -19.21
N TYR A 73 -21.47 -0.43 -20.28
CA TYR A 73 -21.76 -0.86 -21.65
C TYR A 73 -20.68 -1.78 -22.24
N ALA A 74 -19.75 -2.23 -21.40
CA ALA A 74 -18.60 -2.98 -21.84
C ALA A 74 -19.04 -4.39 -22.26
N GLN A 75 -18.57 -4.82 -23.43
CA GLN A 75 -18.66 -6.21 -23.88
C GLN A 75 -17.26 -6.66 -24.23
N LEU A 76 -16.73 -7.58 -23.43
CA LEU A 76 -15.38 -8.10 -23.58
C LEU A 76 -15.39 -9.41 -24.38
N PRO A 77 -14.29 -9.80 -25.04
CA PRO A 77 -14.20 -11.08 -25.73
C PRO A 77 -14.27 -12.25 -24.76
N ASP A 78 -15.11 -13.25 -25.03
CA ASP A 78 -15.21 -14.46 -24.23
C ASP A 78 -13.89 -15.25 -24.15
N SER A 79 -13.00 -15.06 -25.12
CA SER A 79 -11.67 -15.67 -25.16
C SER A 79 -10.62 -14.96 -24.28
N SER A 80 -10.99 -13.90 -23.55
CA SER A 80 -10.04 -13.12 -22.75
C SER A 80 -9.61 -13.90 -21.51
N VAL A 81 -8.32 -14.22 -21.43
CA VAL A 81 -7.72 -14.89 -20.27
C VAL A 81 -7.21 -13.88 -19.23
N ILE A 82 -6.76 -12.71 -19.70
CA ILE A 82 -6.16 -11.64 -18.91
C ILE A 82 -6.76 -10.30 -19.33
N ILE A 83 -7.10 -9.46 -18.36
CA ILE A 83 -7.56 -8.09 -18.58
C ILE A 83 -6.68 -7.11 -17.79
N TYR A 84 -6.22 -6.06 -18.45
CA TYR A 84 -5.51 -4.93 -17.85
C TYR A 84 -6.41 -3.69 -17.86
N ILE A 85 -6.72 -3.21 -16.66
CA ILE A 85 -7.65 -2.11 -16.40
C ILE A 85 -6.86 -0.92 -15.83
N PRO A 86 -6.90 0.26 -16.48
CA PRO A 86 -6.33 1.48 -15.94
C PRO A 86 -7.19 1.99 -14.78
N GLY A 87 -6.52 2.57 -13.79
CA GLY A 87 -7.16 3.08 -12.60
C GLY A 87 -7.34 2.01 -11.53
N CYS A 88 -7.84 2.45 -10.38
CA CYS A 88 -8.14 1.60 -9.25
C CYS A 88 -9.21 2.27 -8.39
N GLY A 89 -9.98 1.49 -7.64
CA GLY A 89 -11.03 1.97 -6.77
C GLY A 89 -12.08 2.84 -7.46
N ASN A 90 -12.36 4.03 -6.92
CA ASN A 90 -13.44 4.92 -7.39
C ASN A 90 -13.27 5.43 -8.83
N ASN A 91 -12.09 5.26 -9.41
CA ASN A 91 -11.81 5.61 -10.79
C ASN A 91 -12.26 4.52 -11.78
N VAL A 92 -12.72 3.36 -11.29
CA VAL A 92 -13.21 2.27 -12.13
C VAL A 92 -14.59 1.85 -11.66
N ASN A 93 -15.60 2.07 -12.50
CA ASN A 93 -16.97 1.63 -12.25
C ASN A 93 -17.24 0.33 -13.03
N ILE A 94 -17.32 -0.80 -12.32
CA ILE A 94 -17.75 -2.09 -12.87
C ILE A 94 -19.07 -2.46 -12.19
N PRO A 95 -20.21 -2.44 -12.90
CA PRO A 95 -21.49 -2.70 -12.25
C PRO A 95 -21.61 -4.17 -11.84
N ALA A 96 -22.42 -4.45 -10.82
CA ALA A 96 -22.57 -5.80 -10.27
C ALA A 96 -23.09 -6.85 -11.28
N ASN A 97 -23.82 -6.42 -12.31
CA ASN A 97 -24.34 -7.27 -13.38
C ASN A 97 -23.41 -7.35 -14.61
N PHE A 98 -22.19 -6.81 -14.52
CA PHE A 98 -21.20 -6.89 -15.58
C PHE A 98 -20.87 -8.35 -15.92
N GLN A 99 -20.97 -8.69 -17.20
CA GLN A 99 -20.71 -10.04 -17.70
C GLN A 99 -19.21 -10.19 -17.99
N TRP A 100 -18.49 -10.77 -17.03
CA TRP A 100 -17.09 -11.12 -17.22
C TRP A 100 -16.93 -12.26 -18.23
N PRO A 101 -15.91 -12.21 -19.11
CA PRO A 101 -15.52 -13.36 -19.92
C PRO A 101 -15.30 -14.63 -19.07
N PRO A 102 -15.80 -15.79 -19.51
CA PRO A 102 -15.94 -16.98 -18.66
C PRO A 102 -14.60 -17.65 -18.30
N ILE A 103 -13.52 -17.37 -19.04
CA ILE A 103 -12.21 -18.01 -18.86
C ILE A 103 -11.14 -17.07 -18.30
N ILE A 104 -11.53 -15.92 -17.74
CA ILE A 104 -10.55 -15.00 -17.13
C ILE A 104 -9.88 -15.71 -15.96
N THR A 105 -8.56 -15.69 -15.98
CA THR A 105 -7.72 -16.20 -14.89
C THR A 105 -7.05 -15.07 -14.12
N GLU A 106 -6.84 -13.92 -14.75
CA GLU A 106 -6.12 -12.78 -14.18
C GLU A 106 -6.80 -11.44 -14.51
N VAL A 107 -6.96 -10.61 -13.48
CA VAL A 107 -7.32 -9.19 -13.63
C VAL A 107 -6.19 -8.34 -13.08
N SER A 108 -5.70 -7.42 -13.91
CA SER A 108 -4.62 -6.50 -13.58
C SER A 108 -5.15 -5.07 -13.52
N TYR A 109 -4.93 -4.38 -12.41
CA TYR A 109 -5.21 -2.96 -12.22
C TYR A 109 -3.90 -2.18 -12.19
N TYR A 110 -3.86 -1.04 -12.87
CA TYR A 110 -2.69 -0.18 -12.86
C TYR A 110 -3.08 1.29 -12.73
N SER A 111 -2.50 2.00 -11.77
CA SER A 111 -2.80 3.40 -11.48
C SER A 111 -1.52 4.15 -11.14
N SER A 112 -1.46 5.43 -11.51
CA SER A 112 -0.45 6.36 -10.99
C SER A 112 -0.86 6.97 -9.63
N ALA A 113 -2.10 6.74 -9.20
CA ALA A 113 -2.64 7.22 -7.93
C ALA A 113 -2.65 6.10 -6.88
N ALA A 114 -3.11 6.43 -5.67
CA ALA A 114 -3.37 5.44 -4.64
C ALA A 114 -4.60 4.58 -4.99
N CYS A 115 -4.53 3.29 -4.69
CA CYS A 115 -5.68 2.38 -4.74
C CYS A 115 -6.22 2.17 -3.32
N THR A 116 -7.38 2.75 -3.03
CA THR A 116 -7.99 2.75 -1.67
C THR A 116 -9.23 1.87 -1.54
N VAL A 117 -9.65 1.22 -2.63
CA VAL A 117 -10.83 0.37 -2.69
C VAL A 117 -10.45 -0.91 -3.40
N THR A 118 -10.80 -2.04 -2.80
CA THR A 118 -10.48 -3.36 -3.33
C THR A 118 -11.09 -3.54 -4.72
N PRO A 119 -10.27 -3.83 -5.74
CA PRO A 119 -10.77 -3.93 -7.10
C PRO A 119 -11.75 -5.09 -7.27
N VAL A 120 -12.77 -4.88 -8.11
CA VAL A 120 -13.71 -5.93 -8.50
C VAL A 120 -13.01 -6.93 -9.41
N THR A 121 -13.26 -8.23 -9.25
CA THR A 121 -12.67 -9.26 -10.12
C THR A 121 -13.74 -10.17 -10.70
N SER A 122 -13.44 -10.80 -11.84
CA SER A 122 -14.26 -11.92 -12.34
C SER A 122 -14.34 -13.04 -11.27
N PRO A 123 -15.50 -13.69 -11.08
CA PRO A 123 -15.61 -14.88 -10.23
C PRO A 123 -14.68 -16.04 -10.63
N SER A 124 -14.25 -16.09 -11.90
CA SER A 124 -13.31 -17.10 -12.42
C SER A 124 -11.84 -16.74 -12.19
N ALA A 125 -11.53 -15.46 -11.91
CA ALA A 125 -10.16 -15.00 -11.79
C ALA A 125 -9.51 -15.59 -10.53
N SER A 126 -8.35 -16.23 -10.69
CA SER A 126 -7.58 -16.77 -9.55
C SER A 126 -6.40 -15.87 -9.18
N ARG A 127 -6.08 -14.89 -10.05
CA ARG A 127 -4.95 -13.97 -9.93
C ARG A 127 -5.44 -12.52 -9.98
N LEU A 128 -4.91 -11.70 -9.08
CA LEU A 128 -5.15 -10.27 -9.04
C LEU A 128 -3.81 -9.55 -9.01
N ASN A 129 -3.58 -8.65 -9.95
CA ASN A 129 -2.40 -7.80 -9.98
C ASN A 129 -2.81 -6.35 -9.77
N ILE A 130 -2.11 -5.64 -8.89
CA ILE A 130 -2.38 -4.24 -8.56
C ILE A 130 -1.05 -3.49 -8.60
N ALA A 131 -0.95 -2.52 -9.50
CA ALA A 131 0.14 -1.56 -9.56
C ALA A 131 -0.41 -0.15 -9.24
N ALA A 132 0.14 0.52 -8.21
CA ALA A 132 -0.33 1.82 -7.75
C ALA A 132 0.78 2.60 -7.03
N GLU A 133 0.64 3.92 -6.88
CA GLU A 133 1.60 4.69 -6.05
C GLU A 133 1.51 4.29 -4.57
N ALA A 134 0.30 3.96 -4.10
CA ALA A 134 0.05 3.37 -2.79
C ALA A 134 -1.12 2.39 -2.89
N ILE A 135 -1.11 1.33 -2.07
CA ILE A 135 -2.16 0.31 -2.03
C ILE A 135 -2.70 0.25 -0.60
N ASP A 136 -3.95 0.64 -0.40
CA ASP A 136 -4.60 0.70 0.91
C ASP A 136 -5.99 0.05 0.83
N LEU A 137 -6.09 -1.24 1.14
CA LEU A 137 -7.25 -2.06 0.75
C LEU A 137 -7.98 -2.64 1.97
N PRO A 138 -8.87 -1.88 2.61
CA PRO A 138 -9.50 -2.29 3.88
C PRO A 138 -10.44 -3.50 3.74
N THR A 139 -10.89 -3.83 2.53
CA THR A 139 -11.72 -4.99 2.26
C THR A 139 -10.87 -6.14 1.71
N PRO A 140 -11.08 -7.39 2.20
CA PRO A 140 -10.34 -8.55 1.69
C PRO A 140 -10.54 -8.74 0.18
N PRO A 141 -9.56 -9.29 -0.55
CA PRO A 141 -9.73 -9.70 -1.93
C PRO A 141 -10.86 -10.76 -2.06
N PRO A 142 -11.51 -10.86 -3.23
CA PRO A 142 -12.49 -11.91 -3.50
C PRO A 142 -11.93 -13.31 -3.23
N SER A 143 -12.72 -14.19 -2.63
CA SER A 143 -12.25 -15.51 -2.13
C SER A 143 -11.73 -16.47 -3.20
N ASN A 144 -12.07 -16.23 -4.47
CA ASN A 144 -11.55 -16.95 -5.63
C ASN A 144 -10.09 -16.58 -5.96
N VAL A 145 -9.64 -15.39 -5.54
CA VAL A 145 -8.26 -14.95 -5.72
C VAL A 145 -7.35 -15.75 -4.78
N ARG A 146 -6.48 -16.56 -5.36
CA ARG A 146 -5.46 -17.35 -4.63
C ARG A 146 -4.08 -16.71 -4.70
N MET A 147 -3.89 -15.82 -5.65
CA MET A 147 -2.62 -15.19 -5.93
C MET A 147 -2.79 -13.70 -6.11
N MET A 148 -1.91 -12.94 -5.48
CA MET A 148 -1.88 -11.51 -5.65
C MET A 148 -0.48 -11.01 -6.00
N ARG A 149 -0.41 -10.07 -6.93
CA ARG A 149 0.79 -9.31 -7.27
C ARG A 149 0.59 -7.85 -6.88
N LEU A 150 1.46 -7.32 -6.05
CA LEU A 150 1.43 -5.94 -5.57
C LEU A 150 2.68 -5.21 -6.03
N VAL A 151 2.48 -4.12 -6.76
CA VAL A 151 3.52 -3.19 -7.20
C VAL A 151 3.16 -1.80 -6.67
N ALA A 152 3.60 -1.52 -5.44
CA ALA A 152 3.31 -0.26 -4.77
C ALA A 152 4.51 0.69 -4.85
N GLY A 153 4.25 1.96 -5.15
CA GLY A 153 5.27 3.01 -5.15
C GLY A 153 5.82 3.30 -3.76
N SER A 154 4.96 3.44 -2.74
CA SER A 154 5.34 3.99 -1.43
C SER A 154 4.79 3.23 -0.21
N ASN A 155 3.58 2.66 -0.30
CA ASN A 155 2.93 2.00 0.83
C ASN A 155 2.01 0.84 0.42
N ILE A 156 1.98 -0.21 1.24
CA ILE A 156 0.94 -1.25 1.27
C ILE A 156 0.32 -1.25 2.67
N SER A 157 -0.98 -0.95 2.78
CA SER A 157 -1.69 -0.90 4.05
C SER A 157 -3.08 -1.51 4.06
N HIS A 158 -3.54 -1.87 5.26
CA HIS A 158 -4.88 -2.37 5.60
C HIS A 158 -5.39 -3.57 4.78
N LEU A 159 -4.50 -4.30 4.10
CA LEU A 159 -4.87 -5.42 3.25
C LEU A 159 -5.00 -6.71 4.05
N ASP A 160 -6.23 -7.24 4.13
CA ASP A 160 -6.46 -8.61 4.60
C ASP A 160 -6.26 -9.62 3.47
N ALA A 161 -5.06 -10.19 3.40
CA ALA A 161 -4.66 -11.21 2.44
C ALA A 161 -4.63 -12.62 3.05
N SER A 162 -5.37 -12.85 4.14
CA SER A 162 -5.41 -14.14 4.85
C SER A 162 -5.93 -15.31 4.00
N GLY A 163 -6.67 -15.04 2.91
CA GLY A 163 -7.16 -16.05 1.97
C GLY A 163 -6.17 -16.48 0.88
N LEU A 164 -5.05 -15.76 0.73
CA LEU A 164 -4.09 -15.98 -0.36
C LEU A 164 -3.17 -17.18 -0.10
N HIS A 165 -2.82 -17.87 -1.19
CA HIS A 165 -1.79 -18.92 -1.19
C HIS A 165 -0.43 -18.36 -1.63
N SER A 166 -0.44 -17.38 -2.54
CA SER A 166 0.78 -16.77 -3.06
C SER A 166 0.65 -15.25 -3.07
N LEU A 167 1.68 -14.57 -2.59
CA LEU A 167 1.80 -13.13 -2.63
C LEU A 167 3.14 -12.75 -3.27
N TYR A 168 3.09 -11.88 -4.27
CA TYR A 168 4.24 -11.23 -4.85
C TYR A 168 4.20 -9.75 -4.52
N ILE A 169 5.29 -9.20 -3.99
CA ILE A 169 5.49 -7.77 -3.76
C ILE A 169 6.74 -7.37 -4.53
N GLY A 170 6.64 -6.45 -5.49
CA GLY A 170 7.82 -6.18 -6.32
C GLY A 170 7.93 -4.79 -6.94
N ARG A 171 9.20 -4.47 -7.21
CA ARG A 171 9.73 -3.45 -8.13
C ARG A 171 9.20 -2.02 -7.92
N THR A 172 9.75 -1.37 -6.89
CA THR A 172 9.69 0.09 -6.75
C THR A 172 11.10 0.65 -6.60
N GLU A 173 11.37 1.79 -7.22
CA GLU A 173 12.63 2.55 -7.03
C GLU A 173 12.65 3.31 -5.70
N LYS A 174 11.50 3.38 -5.03
CA LYS A 174 11.31 4.08 -3.76
C LYS A 174 11.31 3.08 -2.59
N LYS A 175 11.53 3.60 -1.38
CA LYS A 175 11.37 2.82 -0.16
C LYS A 175 9.90 2.51 0.08
N LEU A 176 9.60 1.25 0.41
CA LEU A 176 8.25 0.77 0.66
C LEU A 176 7.98 0.67 2.16
N ASN A 177 6.83 1.18 2.60
CA ASN A 177 6.28 0.86 3.91
C ASN A 177 5.19 -0.21 3.78
N ILE A 178 5.16 -1.17 4.71
CA ILE A 178 4.11 -2.18 4.78
C ILE A 178 3.52 -2.17 6.19
N SER A 179 2.21 -2.00 6.30
CA SER A 179 1.52 -1.98 7.60
C SER A 179 0.19 -2.69 7.51
N HIS A 180 -0.23 -3.40 8.56
CA HIS A 180 -1.55 -4.05 8.60
C HIS A 180 -1.85 -4.98 7.42
N LEU A 181 -0.82 -5.54 6.77
CA LEU A 181 -0.95 -6.63 5.81
C LEU A 181 -1.17 -7.91 6.60
N LYS A 182 -2.38 -8.49 6.54
CA LYS A 182 -2.68 -9.76 7.22
C LYS A 182 -2.42 -10.94 6.31
N LEU A 183 -1.67 -11.92 6.81
CA LEU A 183 -1.41 -13.19 6.14
C LEU A 183 -1.71 -14.33 7.10
N SER A 184 -2.10 -15.48 6.56
CA SER A 184 -2.46 -16.66 7.37
C SER A 184 -1.55 -17.85 7.07
N ASP A 185 -1.78 -18.94 7.79
CA ASP A 185 -1.15 -20.23 7.54
C ASP A 185 -1.50 -20.86 6.17
N LYS A 186 -2.44 -20.30 5.41
CA LYS A 186 -2.70 -20.66 4.01
C LYS A 186 -1.61 -20.16 3.06
N LEU A 187 -0.80 -19.18 3.46
CA LEU A 187 0.29 -18.68 2.64
C LEU A 187 1.32 -19.78 2.40
N VAL A 188 1.54 -20.11 1.13
CA VAL A 188 2.50 -21.12 0.67
C VAL A 188 3.73 -20.47 0.08
N SER A 189 3.57 -19.31 -0.57
CA SER A 189 4.64 -18.64 -1.29
C SER A 189 4.59 -17.12 -1.10
N LEU A 190 5.73 -16.52 -0.76
CA LEU A 190 5.90 -15.07 -0.69
C LEU A 190 7.15 -14.69 -1.48
N SER A 191 6.99 -13.86 -2.51
CA SER A 191 8.12 -13.30 -3.28
C SER A 191 8.21 -11.80 -3.05
N ILE A 192 9.39 -11.31 -2.71
CA ILE A 192 9.67 -9.88 -2.56
C ILE A 192 10.88 -9.52 -3.42
N GLU A 193 10.66 -8.72 -4.46
CA GLU A 193 11.68 -8.49 -5.50
C GLU A 193 12.03 -7.02 -5.72
N ASN A 194 13.32 -6.69 -5.62
CA ASN A 194 13.90 -5.39 -5.96
C ASN A 194 13.24 -4.24 -5.20
N ILE A 195 13.18 -4.34 -3.87
CA ILE A 195 12.56 -3.34 -2.98
C ILE A 195 13.41 -3.17 -1.72
N GLU A 196 13.57 -1.92 -1.28
CA GLU A 196 13.94 -1.57 0.09
C GLU A 196 12.67 -1.33 0.92
N ILE A 197 12.43 -2.15 1.95
CA ILE A 197 11.33 -1.97 2.89
C ILE A 197 11.85 -1.18 4.09
N SER A 198 11.43 0.08 4.20
CA SER A 198 11.85 0.98 5.29
C SER A 198 11.20 0.62 6.62
N SER A 199 9.95 0.18 6.60
CA SER A 199 9.22 -0.26 7.79
C SER A 199 8.21 -1.33 7.42
N TRP A 200 8.17 -2.41 8.20
CA TRP A 200 7.16 -3.45 8.08
C TRP A 200 6.55 -3.75 9.45
N THR A 201 5.31 -3.31 9.65
CA THR A 201 4.52 -3.63 10.85
C THR A 201 3.48 -4.70 10.53
N MET A 202 3.46 -5.78 11.31
CA MET A 202 2.56 -6.93 11.12
C MET A 202 2.04 -7.45 12.47
N ASP A 203 0.94 -8.17 12.46
CA ASP A 203 0.46 -8.89 13.64
C ASP A 203 1.23 -10.22 13.86
N SER A 204 1.00 -10.86 15.01
CA SER A 204 1.64 -12.13 15.37
C SER A 204 1.28 -13.28 14.44
N GLU A 205 0.07 -13.31 13.89
CA GLU A 205 -0.40 -14.37 12.99
C GLU A 205 0.32 -14.28 11.63
N THR A 206 0.44 -13.08 11.10
CA THR A 206 1.19 -12.76 9.89
C THR A 206 2.67 -13.07 10.07
N PHE A 207 3.27 -12.69 11.21
CA PHE A 207 4.66 -13.04 11.52
C PHE A 207 4.88 -14.56 11.52
N LYS A 208 3.99 -15.32 12.16
CA LYS A 208 4.03 -16.78 12.18
C LYS A 208 3.84 -17.37 10.78
N ALA A 209 2.91 -16.82 9.99
CA ALA A 209 2.63 -17.22 8.62
C ALA A 209 3.85 -17.05 7.70
N ILE A 210 4.57 -15.95 7.81
CA ILE A 210 5.79 -15.71 7.03
C ILE A 210 6.94 -16.59 7.55
N SER A 211 7.13 -16.65 8.87
CA SER A 211 8.26 -17.37 9.50
C SER A 211 8.27 -18.87 9.26
N LYS A 212 7.12 -19.48 8.93
CA LYS A 212 7.03 -20.90 8.54
C LYS A 212 7.54 -21.18 7.13
N LEU A 213 7.62 -20.15 6.28
CA LEU A 213 8.12 -20.29 4.92
C LEU A 213 9.62 -20.57 4.96
N LYS A 214 10.10 -21.37 4.02
CA LYS A 214 11.53 -21.65 3.90
C LYS A 214 12.19 -20.60 2.99
N PRO A 215 13.20 -19.85 3.46
CA PRO A 215 13.93 -18.90 2.63
C PRO A 215 14.64 -19.58 1.46
N ARG A 216 14.72 -18.90 0.32
CA ARG A 216 15.38 -19.38 -0.90
C ARG A 216 16.80 -19.91 -0.69
N GLY A 217 17.58 -19.30 0.20
CA GLY A 217 18.96 -19.74 0.51
C GLY A 217 19.07 -21.13 1.14
N ASP A 218 17.97 -21.68 1.66
CA ASP A 218 17.98 -22.95 2.38
C ASP A 218 17.61 -24.15 1.48
N TYR A 219 17.36 -23.94 0.18
CA TYR A 219 17.10 -25.03 -0.77
C TYR A 219 18.41 -25.61 -1.31
N PRO A 220 18.56 -26.95 -1.35
CA PRO A 220 19.78 -27.61 -1.83
C PRO A 220 20.06 -27.35 -3.31
N ASN A 221 19.02 -27.13 -4.12
CA ASN A 221 19.12 -26.80 -5.54
C ASN A 221 18.61 -25.37 -5.78
N ALA A 222 19.31 -24.37 -5.22
CA ALA A 222 19.04 -22.92 -5.25
C ALA A 222 18.57 -22.27 -6.59
N SER A 223 18.43 -23.05 -7.65
CA SER A 223 17.72 -22.71 -8.88
C SER A 223 16.33 -22.16 -8.53
N PRO A 224 16.01 -20.93 -8.94
CA PRO A 224 14.64 -20.46 -8.88
C PRO A 224 13.82 -21.44 -9.72
N PRO A 225 12.75 -22.01 -9.19
CA PRO A 225 11.82 -22.74 -10.03
C PRO A 225 11.31 -21.78 -11.09
N LEU A 226 11.18 -22.32 -12.30
CA LEU A 226 10.66 -21.60 -13.43
C LEU A 226 9.30 -21.03 -13.04
N PHE A 227 8.99 -19.81 -13.48
CA PHE A 227 7.84 -18.95 -13.14
C PHE A 227 6.43 -19.60 -13.24
N VAL A 228 6.37 -20.88 -13.58
CA VAL A 228 5.16 -21.60 -13.96
C VAL A 228 4.47 -22.27 -12.76
N ASP A 229 5.20 -22.62 -11.68
CA ASP A 229 4.67 -23.50 -10.61
C ASP A 229 4.79 -22.99 -9.16
N TYR A 230 5.01 -21.69 -8.95
CA TYR A 230 4.99 -21.01 -7.63
C TYR A 230 5.42 -21.90 -6.46
N PRO A 231 6.71 -22.19 -6.36
CA PRO A 231 7.19 -23.07 -5.30
C PRO A 231 6.80 -22.55 -3.92
N SER A 232 6.62 -23.49 -2.99
CA SER A 232 6.44 -23.16 -1.59
C SER A 232 7.73 -22.55 -1.03
N GLY A 233 7.67 -21.36 -0.41
CA GLY A 233 8.86 -20.71 0.17
C GLY A 233 8.80 -19.18 0.26
N PHE A 234 9.90 -18.59 0.72
CA PHE A 234 10.13 -17.14 0.76
C PHE A 234 11.25 -16.77 -0.24
N TYR A 235 10.88 -16.02 -1.28
CA TYR A 235 11.73 -15.68 -2.42
C TYR A 235 12.13 -14.23 -2.41
N TYR A 236 13.39 -13.98 -2.76
CA TYR A 236 13.96 -12.67 -2.99
C TYR A 236 15.08 -12.79 -4.03
N PRO A 237 15.36 -11.71 -4.77
CA PRO A 237 16.38 -11.71 -5.80
C PRO A 237 17.75 -11.88 -5.16
N ASN A 238 18.64 -12.55 -5.89
CA ASN A 238 20.06 -12.47 -5.59
C ASN A 238 20.59 -11.18 -6.20
N PRO A 239 21.39 -10.35 -5.50
CA PRO A 239 22.17 -9.31 -6.16
C PRO A 239 23.17 -9.94 -7.13
N LEU A 240 22.78 -10.21 -8.36
CA LEU A 240 23.68 -10.68 -9.40
C LEU A 240 23.37 -9.95 -10.70
N THR A 241 24.22 -8.97 -11.00
CA THR A 241 25.21 -8.93 -12.10
C THR A 241 25.48 -7.51 -12.54
N ASP A 242 24.63 -6.55 -12.15
CA ASP A 242 24.80 -5.17 -12.52
C ASP A 242 24.99 -4.29 -11.28
N THR A 243 26.23 -3.83 -11.08
CA THR A 243 26.60 -2.89 -10.02
C THR A 243 25.85 -1.55 -10.10
N THR A 244 25.12 -1.30 -11.18
CA THR A 244 24.37 -0.06 -11.38
C THR A 244 22.97 -0.09 -10.78
N THR A 245 22.39 -1.27 -10.47
CA THR A 245 21.03 -1.36 -9.93
C THR A 245 21.04 -1.94 -8.51
N PRO A 246 20.82 -1.12 -7.46
CA PRO A 246 20.72 -1.60 -6.08
C PRO A 246 19.40 -2.36 -5.90
N GLY A 247 19.41 -3.67 -6.21
CA GLY A 247 18.21 -4.52 -6.20
C GLY A 247 18.13 -5.52 -5.05
N PHE A 248 18.87 -5.33 -3.94
CA PHE A 248 18.80 -6.27 -2.81
C PHE A 248 17.54 -6.01 -1.99
N LEU A 249 16.86 -7.09 -1.58
CA LEU A 249 15.83 -6.99 -0.55
C LEU A 249 16.48 -6.56 0.75
N SER A 250 16.00 -5.45 1.32
CA SER A 250 16.32 -5.03 2.68
C SER A 250 15.03 -4.73 3.45
N ILE A 251 15.00 -5.12 4.72
CA ILE A 251 13.86 -4.89 5.62
C ILE A 251 14.42 -4.27 6.89
N LEU A 252 14.38 -2.94 6.95
CA LEU A 252 15.15 -2.13 7.90
C LEU A 252 14.26 -1.44 8.94
N THR A 253 13.22 -2.12 9.42
CA THR A 253 12.35 -1.57 10.46
C THR A 253 13.19 -1.21 11.69
N THR A 254 13.12 0.05 12.11
CA THR A 254 13.90 0.54 13.25
C THR A 254 13.19 0.23 14.58
N LYS A 255 13.96 0.17 15.67
CA LYS A 255 13.36 0.06 17.02
C LYS A 255 12.43 1.24 17.31
N GLN A 256 12.80 2.45 16.91
CA GLN A 256 11.98 3.64 17.12
C GLN A 256 10.64 3.55 16.40
N ASP A 257 10.63 3.11 15.14
CA ASP A 257 9.39 2.94 14.38
C ASP A 257 8.51 1.84 14.98
N CYS A 258 9.13 0.76 15.48
CA CYS A 258 8.37 -0.31 16.11
C CYS A 258 7.80 0.08 17.48
N ASP A 259 8.58 0.78 18.30
CA ASP A 259 8.13 1.31 19.59
C ASP A 259 6.95 2.31 19.37
N ARG A 260 6.98 3.10 18.28
CA ARG A 260 5.86 4.00 17.90
C ARG A 260 4.59 3.24 17.53
N SER A 261 4.72 2.07 16.91
CA SER A 261 3.59 1.17 16.62
C SER A 261 3.15 0.35 17.84
N GLY A 262 3.81 0.48 18.99
CA GLY A 262 3.51 -0.32 20.19
C GLY A 262 3.83 -1.81 20.04
N GLY A 263 4.74 -2.14 19.12
CA GLY A 263 5.13 -3.53 18.83
C GLY A 263 6.48 -3.90 19.42
N GLN A 264 6.94 -5.10 19.04
CA GLN A 264 8.27 -5.61 19.36
C GLN A 264 9.06 -5.87 18.09
N LEU A 265 10.30 -5.39 18.07
CA LEU A 265 11.19 -5.62 16.93
C LEU A 265 11.63 -7.08 16.92
N GLN A 266 11.32 -7.80 15.84
CA GLN A 266 11.67 -9.21 15.66
C GLN A 266 12.41 -9.41 14.33
N GLU A 267 13.17 -10.49 14.25
CA GLU A 267 13.90 -10.86 13.04
C GLU A 267 13.20 -12.01 12.30
N LEU A 268 12.94 -11.82 11.01
CA LEU A 268 12.53 -12.90 10.11
C LEU A 268 13.75 -13.73 9.72
N PHE A 269 13.64 -15.04 9.90
CA PHE A 269 14.62 -16.02 9.46
C PHE A 269 16.06 -15.77 9.98
N PRO A 270 16.30 -15.79 11.30
CA PRO A 270 17.63 -15.50 11.89
C PRO A 270 18.73 -16.48 11.49
N LYS A 271 18.38 -17.63 10.91
CA LYS A 271 19.33 -18.65 10.40
C LYS A 271 19.35 -18.75 8.88
N ARG A 272 18.77 -17.76 8.17
CA ARG A 272 18.72 -17.76 6.70
C ARG A 272 20.13 -17.89 6.13
N LYS A 273 20.32 -18.83 5.21
CA LYS A 273 21.57 -18.89 4.46
C LYS A 273 21.54 -17.85 3.34
N LEU A 274 22.70 -17.24 3.07
CA LEU A 274 22.85 -16.36 1.92
C LEU A 274 22.86 -17.19 0.64
N LEU A 275 22.25 -16.67 -0.42
CA LEU A 275 22.32 -17.29 -1.74
C LEU A 275 23.71 -17.01 -2.33
N SER A 276 24.69 -17.85 -2.02
CA SER A 276 25.99 -17.81 -2.71
C SER A 276 25.80 -18.37 -4.11
N VAL A 277 25.89 -17.53 -5.13
CA VAL A 277 26.04 -18.01 -6.51
C VAL A 277 27.50 -17.94 -6.85
N ASN A 278 28.01 -19.04 -7.40
CA ASN A 278 29.42 -19.34 -7.71
C ASN A 278 30.14 -18.38 -8.70
N TYR A 279 29.68 -17.14 -8.89
CA TYR A 279 30.25 -16.17 -9.85
C TYR A 279 31.22 -15.15 -9.23
N GLY A 280 31.90 -15.51 -8.15
CA GLY A 280 32.84 -14.61 -7.45
C GLY A 280 32.27 -14.18 -6.11
N SER A 281 33.13 -14.14 -5.10
CA SER A 281 32.79 -13.96 -3.70
C SER A 281 32.15 -12.60 -3.42
N PHE A 282 30.82 -12.54 -3.39
CA PHE A 282 30.09 -11.43 -2.79
C PHE A 282 29.81 -11.78 -1.32
N SER A 283 30.46 -11.09 -0.38
CA SER A 283 30.09 -11.14 1.03
C SER A 283 28.86 -10.26 1.22
N HIS A 284 27.67 -10.84 1.07
CA HIS A 284 26.44 -10.14 1.39
C HIS A 284 26.44 -9.83 2.88
N SER A 285 26.07 -8.59 3.23
CA SER A 285 25.92 -8.18 4.61
C SER A 285 24.91 -9.07 5.33
N GLU A 286 25.24 -9.51 6.54
CA GLU A 286 24.40 -10.23 7.51
C GLU A 286 23.20 -9.41 7.99
N LEU A 287 22.65 -8.51 7.17
CA LEU A 287 21.61 -7.58 7.60
C LEU A 287 20.35 -8.38 7.95
N PRO A 288 19.91 -8.34 9.21
CA PRO A 288 18.73 -9.06 9.66
C PRO A 288 17.48 -8.47 8.99
N PHE A 289 16.52 -9.31 8.63
CA PHE A 289 15.21 -8.85 8.19
C PHE A 289 14.37 -8.47 9.40
N ARG A 290 14.44 -7.20 9.81
CA ARG A 290 13.79 -6.71 11.02
C ARG A 290 12.39 -6.21 10.72
N VAL A 291 11.41 -6.73 11.45
CA VAL A 291 9.99 -6.38 11.35
C VAL A 291 9.46 -5.96 12.71
N CYS A 292 8.41 -5.16 12.73
CA CYS A 292 7.68 -4.84 13.95
C CYS A 292 6.47 -5.77 14.09
N VAL A 293 6.42 -6.52 15.18
CA VAL A 293 5.29 -7.40 15.49
C VAL A 293 4.44 -6.75 16.57
N VAL A 294 3.19 -6.43 16.25
CA VAL A 294 2.22 -5.87 17.20
C VAL A 294 1.34 -6.98 17.78
N SER A 295 1.07 -6.91 19.09
CA SER A 295 0.09 -7.79 19.73
C SER A 295 -1.33 -7.23 19.49
N PRO A 296 -2.32 -8.09 19.21
CA PRO A 296 -3.71 -7.65 19.00
C PRO A 296 -4.30 -6.93 20.22
N ASP A 297 -3.81 -7.26 21.42
CA ASP A 297 -4.28 -6.72 22.69
C ASP A 297 -3.50 -5.49 23.17
N SER A 298 -2.48 -5.04 22.43
CA SER A 298 -1.79 -3.81 22.78
C SER A 298 -2.74 -2.65 22.49
N PRO A 299 -3.30 -1.95 23.51
CA PRO A 299 -4.08 -0.75 23.25
C PRO A 299 -3.18 0.17 22.45
N SER A 300 -3.62 0.56 21.24
CA SER A 300 -2.90 1.52 20.43
C SER A 300 -2.81 2.79 21.25
N LEU A 301 -1.68 3.01 21.92
CA LEU A 301 -1.36 4.24 22.63
C LEU A 301 -1.06 5.30 21.56
N SER A 302 -2.05 5.63 20.74
CA SER A 302 -2.07 6.86 19.95
C SER A 302 -2.37 8.07 20.83
N THR A 303 -1.91 8.05 22.08
CA THR A 303 -1.59 9.27 22.82
C THR A 303 -0.43 9.93 22.10
N SER A 304 -0.77 10.69 21.05
CA SER A 304 0.12 11.64 20.40
C SER A 304 0.89 12.38 21.49
N ALA A 305 2.22 12.44 21.39
CA ALA A 305 3.05 13.12 22.38
C ALA A 305 2.60 14.58 22.61
N SER A 306 1.92 15.19 21.63
CA SER A 306 1.25 16.49 21.73
C SER A 306 0.06 16.50 22.71
N ALA A 307 -0.71 15.44 22.83
CA ALA A 307 -1.80 15.32 23.81
C ALA A 307 -1.26 15.21 25.24
N ILE A 308 -0.17 14.47 25.45
CA ILE A 308 0.48 14.36 26.76
C ILE A 308 1.08 15.72 27.16
N LEU A 309 1.74 16.42 26.24
CA LEU A 309 2.24 17.78 26.50
C LEU A 309 1.09 18.77 26.78
N GLY A 310 -0.03 18.65 26.06
CA GLY A 310 -1.22 19.48 26.24
C GLY A 310 -1.86 19.28 27.62
N ILE A 311 -1.98 18.04 28.09
CA ILE A 311 -2.52 17.73 29.43
C ILE A 311 -1.59 18.27 30.52
N VAL A 312 -0.26 18.09 30.39
CA VAL A 312 0.71 18.59 31.38
C VAL A 312 0.69 20.12 31.45
N CYS A 313 0.67 20.81 30.30
CA CYS A 313 0.55 22.28 30.26
C CYS A 313 -0.81 22.76 30.80
N GLY A 314 -1.90 22.06 30.50
CA GLY A 314 -3.23 22.39 31.00
C GLY A 314 -3.35 22.26 32.52
N VAL A 315 -2.80 21.19 33.10
CA VAL A 315 -2.76 20.99 34.55
C VAL A 315 -1.90 22.05 35.23
N LEU A 316 -0.73 22.39 34.67
CA LEU A 316 0.12 23.47 35.20
C LEU A 316 -0.59 24.83 35.17
N ALA A 317 -1.28 25.16 34.08
CA ALA A 317 -2.04 26.42 33.97
C ALA A 317 -3.19 26.48 35.00
N CYS A 318 -3.91 25.37 35.21
CA CYS A 318 -4.96 25.28 36.23
C CYS A 318 -4.39 25.46 37.65
N VAL A 319 -3.27 24.82 37.98
CA VAL A 319 -2.62 24.96 39.30
C VAL A 319 -2.15 26.40 39.52
N VAL A 320 -1.54 27.04 38.53
CA VAL A 320 -1.15 28.45 38.60
C VAL A 320 -2.36 29.36 38.77
N GLY A 321 -3.46 29.11 38.03
CA GLY A 321 -4.71 29.85 38.15
C GLY A 321 -5.33 29.73 39.55
N ILE A 322 -5.39 28.52 40.11
CA ILE A 322 -5.88 28.27 41.47
C ILE A 322 -4.98 28.98 42.50
N PHE A 323 -3.66 28.86 42.37
CA PHE A 323 -2.72 29.52 43.28
C PHE A 323 -2.87 31.04 43.25
N TRP A 324 -3.03 31.62 42.06
CA TRP A 324 -3.25 33.06 41.88
C TRP A 324 -4.59 33.51 42.46
N TYR A 325 -5.66 32.72 42.26
CA TYR A 325 -6.98 32.98 42.83
C TYR A 325 -6.95 32.95 44.37
N VAL A 326 -6.32 31.94 44.96
CA VAL A 326 -6.17 31.80 46.42
C VAL A 326 -5.34 32.96 47.00
N ARG A 327 -4.24 33.35 46.33
CA ARG A 327 -3.42 34.49 46.77
C ARG A 327 -4.20 35.81 46.72
N ARG A 328 -5.00 36.03 45.68
CA ARG A 328 -5.83 37.23 45.53
C ARG A 328 -6.98 37.28 46.55
N ALA A 329 -7.56 36.14 46.89
CA ALA A 329 -8.59 36.03 47.92
C ALA A 329 -8.02 36.35 49.32
N ARG A 330 -6.82 35.87 49.65
CA ARG A 330 -6.16 36.16 50.93
C ARG A 330 -5.73 37.63 51.08
N SER A 331 -5.33 38.28 49.99
CA SER A 331 -4.98 39.71 49.98
C SER A 331 -6.16 40.63 50.36
N LYS A 332 -7.41 40.20 50.21
CA LYS A 332 -8.59 41.01 50.57
C LYS A 332 -9.00 40.89 52.05
N ASN A 333 -8.41 39.95 52.78
CA ASN A 333 -8.73 39.69 54.20
C ASN A 333 -7.62 40.12 55.14
N VAL A 334 -6.70 41.00 54.71
CA VAL A 334 -5.72 41.61 55.61
C VAL A 334 -6.39 42.86 56.22
N PRO A 335 -6.78 42.83 57.51
CA PRO A 335 -7.21 44.04 58.20
C PRO A 335 -6.07 45.06 58.19
N PRO A 336 -6.37 46.37 58.14
CA PRO A 336 -5.36 47.41 58.12
C PRO A 336 -4.58 47.35 59.44
N SER A 337 -3.32 46.90 59.37
CA SER A 337 -2.38 47.04 60.47
C SER A 337 -1.81 48.45 60.44
N ASP A 338 -2.03 49.16 61.53
CA ASP A 338 -1.48 50.48 61.79
C ASP A 338 0.06 50.47 61.79
N VAL A 339 0.54 51.55 61.19
CA VAL A 339 1.84 52.23 61.27
C VAL A 339 2.83 51.71 62.34
N GLU A 340 4.02 51.28 61.90
CA GLU A 340 5.28 51.68 62.55
C GLU A 340 6.47 51.67 61.55
N GLU A 341 7.35 52.66 61.73
CA GLU A 341 8.42 53.19 60.89
C GLU A 341 9.71 52.33 60.87
N PRO A 342 10.76 52.70 60.08
CA PRO A 342 11.74 51.78 59.52
C PRO A 342 12.97 51.56 60.40
N ALA A 343 13.58 50.38 60.24
CA ALA A 343 14.97 50.15 60.62
C ALA A 343 15.78 49.70 59.40
N THR A 344 16.65 50.61 58.98
CA THR A 344 17.75 50.42 58.04
C THR A 344 18.67 49.30 58.53
N SER A 345 19.00 48.33 57.69
CA SER A 345 20.22 47.52 57.90
C SER A 345 20.76 46.99 56.58
N SER A 346 21.87 47.61 56.20
CA SER A 346 22.81 47.22 55.16
C SER A 346 23.57 45.94 55.53
N ALA A 347 23.58 44.95 54.65
CA ALA A 347 24.61 43.91 54.64
C ALA A 347 24.90 43.43 53.21
N GLN A 348 26.12 43.79 52.76
CA GLN A 348 26.83 43.16 51.65
C GLN A 348 27.04 41.66 51.92
N ALA A 349 27.08 40.82 50.88
CA ALA A 349 28.19 39.87 50.64
C ALA A 349 27.92 38.81 49.56
N HIS A 350 28.94 38.64 48.70
CA HIS A 350 29.47 37.39 48.15
C HIS A 350 28.71 36.53 47.13
N LYS A 351 28.98 36.83 45.84
CA LYS A 351 29.86 36.06 44.93
C LYS A 351 30.05 34.54 45.24
N LYS A 352 29.49 33.66 44.41
CA LYS A 352 30.19 32.44 43.90
C LYS A 352 29.46 31.78 42.73
N ALA A 353 30.17 31.64 41.60
CA ALA A 353 29.88 30.65 40.56
C ALA A 353 30.38 29.26 41.00
N PRO A 354 29.87 28.19 40.38
CA PRO A 354 30.81 27.27 39.74
C PRO A 354 30.35 26.69 38.40
N LYS A 355 31.37 26.26 37.68
CA LYS A 355 31.41 25.58 36.38
C LYS A 355 30.93 24.12 36.41
N THR A 356 30.51 23.66 35.22
CA THR A 356 30.72 22.31 34.59
C THR A 356 30.01 21.09 35.19
N PRO A 357 29.83 19.98 34.43
CA PRO A 357 30.38 19.60 33.11
C PRO A 357 29.57 20.04 31.89
#